data_AF-A0A0C9VHR5-F1
#
_entry.id   AF-A0A0C9VHR5-F1
#
_cell.length_a   1.000
_cell.length_b   1.000
_cell.length_c   1.000
_cell.angle_alpha   90.00
_cell.angle_beta   90.00
_cell.angle_gamma   90.00
#
_symmetry.space_group_name_H-M   'P 1'
#
loop_
_entity.id
_entity.type
_entity.pdbx_description
1 polymer ?
#
loop_
_entity_poly.entity_id
_entity_poly.type
_entity_poly.pdbx_seq_one_letter_code
_entity_poly.pdbx_strand_id
1 'polypeptide(L)'
;MEFNYKSNGTAQPSFTSTHLERLAAMNDAPADAEQVIKNTAANIFAGGSNTVQEELDAVLGGVRLPEFEDMAALPYMIAAYKEAMRWHPLLPLGVAHATTQDDVIDGYFIPKGAIIFLAGFGPDIGKFDPGRFMESGRRDPGQTGAFGYGRRVCPGRYMAENSLFIAVASILRNFDIKPARDSSGNEAMPEYDWTSGIFSSPTHYQCTIKPRSKAAEERILSIPAEG
;
A
#
# COMPACT_ATOMS: atom_id res chain seq x y z
N MET A 1 18.34 41.18 -20.63
CA MET A 1 17.81 40.46 -21.81
C MET A 1 16.52 39.79 -21.36
N GLU A 2 15.42 40.12 -22.03
CA GLU A 2 14.04 39.87 -21.59
C GLU A 2 13.70 38.38 -21.40
N PHE A 3 12.91 38.09 -20.36
CA PHE A 3 12.15 36.85 -20.24
C PHE A 3 10.86 36.98 -21.05
N ASN A 4 10.66 36.11 -22.03
CA ASN A 4 9.39 35.99 -22.75
C ASN A 4 8.70 34.68 -22.35
N TYR A 5 7.55 34.81 -21.68
CA TYR A 5 6.59 33.75 -21.41
C TYR A 5 5.41 33.93 -22.36
N LYS A 6 5.14 32.95 -23.23
CA LYS A 6 3.87 32.77 -23.97
C LYS A 6 3.59 31.26 -23.97
N SER A 7 2.67 30.80 -23.11
CA SER A 7 1.25 30.59 -23.41
C SER A 7 0.99 29.50 -24.46
N ASN A 8 0.97 28.25 -24.01
CA ASN A 8 0.01 27.21 -24.42
C ASN A 8 -0.05 26.18 -23.30
N GLY A 9 -1.27 25.95 -22.78
CA GLY A 9 -1.54 25.14 -21.60
C GLY A 9 -1.40 23.64 -21.86
N THR A 10 -0.17 23.15 -21.92
CA THR A 10 0.16 21.73 -21.77
C THR A 10 1.42 21.65 -20.93
N ALA A 11 1.29 21.28 -19.67
CA ALA A 11 2.44 20.86 -18.87
C ALA A 11 3.10 19.67 -19.59
N GLN A 12 4.44 19.66 -19.63
CA GLN A 12 5.19 18.51 -20.12
C GLN A 12 4.75 17.26 -19.32
N PRO A 13 4.48 16.12 -19.97
CA PRO A 13 4.08 14.90 -19.29
C PRO A 13 5.07 14.58 -18.17
N SER A 14 4.57 14.37 -16.95
CA SER A 14 5.41 13.94 -15.84
C SER A 14 5.87 12.51 -16.09
N PHE A 15 6.99 12.12 -15.51
CA PHE A 15 7.47 10.74 -15.59
C PHE A 15 6.38 9.70 -15.22
N THR A 16 5.49 10.03 -14.29
CA THR A 16 4.34 9.19 -13.93
C THR A 16 3.31 9.11 -15.06
N SER A 17 2.95 10.21 -15.73
CA SER A 17 2.05 10.13 -16.90
C SER A 17 2.73 9.42 -18.07
N THR A 18 4.02 9.67 -18.30
CA THR A 18 4.80 8.99 -19.34
C THR A 18 4.95 7.49 -19.05
N HIS A 19 5.07 7.08 -17.78
CA HIS A 19 5.13 5.66 -17.41
C HIS A 19 3.76 4.98 -17.43
N LEU A 20 2.68 5.67 -17.08
CA LEU A 20 1.32 5.14 -17.21
C LEU A 20 0.91 5.02 -18.70
N GLU A 21 1.25 6.01 -19.52
CA GLU A 21 1.09 5.96 -20.99
C GLU A 21 2.00 4.89 -21.62
N ARG A 22 3.21 4.67 -21.06
CA ARG A 22 4.14 3.63 -21.50
C ARG A 22 3.73 2.23 -21.03
N LEU A 23 3.16 2.08 -19.84
CA LEU A 23 2.51 0.84 -19.38
C LEU A 23 1.31 0.52 -20.27
N ALA A 24 0.53 1.53 -20.66
CA ALA A 24 -0.54 1.38 -21.65
C ALA A 24 -0.04 1.07 -23.08
N ALA A 25 1.23 1.40 -23.39
CA ALA A 25 1.88 1.13 -24.69
C ALA A 25 2.79 -0.12 -24.68
N MET A 26 3.01 -0.77 -23.54
CA MET A 26 3.78 -2.01 -23.40
C MET A 26 2.83 -3.20 -23.64
N ASN A 27 3.13 -4.00 -24.66
CA ASN A 27 2.38 -5.25 -24.92
C ASN A 27 2.56 -6.33 -23.84
N ASP A 28 3.42 -6.10 -22.84
CA ASP A 28 3.79 -7.09 -21.81
C ASP A 28 4.08 -6.47 -20.43
N ALA A 29 3.47 -5.34 -20.09
CA ALA A 29 3.48 -4.86 -18.71
C ALA A 29 2.66 -5.82 -17.83
N PRO A 30 3.13 -6.19 -16.61
CA PRO A 30 2.31 -6.96 -15.69
C PRO A 30 0.99 -6.21 -15.47
N ALA A 31 -0.13 -6.87 -15.78
CA ALA A 31 -1.46 -6.24 -15.81
C ALA A 31 -1.87 -5.59 -14.47
N ASP A 32 -1.14 -5.88 -13.40
CA ASP A 32 -1.36 -5.41 -12.04
C ASP A 32 -0.39 -4.31 -11.59
N ALA A 33 0.69 -3.99 -12.30
CA ALA A 33 1.73 -3.08 -11.80
C ALA A 33 1.22 -1.67 -11.47
N GLU A 34 0.40 -1.10 -12.36
CA GLU A 34 -0.27 0.19 -12.13
C GLU A 34 -1.26 0.11 -10.95
N GLN A 35 -2.00 -0.99 -10.87
CA GLN A 35 -2.96 -1.23 -9.79
C GLN A 35 -2.26 -1.46 -8.45
N VAL A 36 -1.08 -2.09 -8.43
CA VAL A 36 -0.24 -2.27 -7.24
C VAL A 36 0.26 -0.92 -6.77
N ILE A 37 0.80 -0.07 -7.66
CA ILE A 37 1.25 1.28 -7.29
C ILE A 37 0.09 2.11 -6.74
N LYS A 38 -1.08 2.06 -7.38
CA LYS A 38 -2.30 2.74 -6.90
C LYS A 38 -2.79 2.16 -5.57
N ASN A 39 -2.91 0.84 -5.43
CA ASN A 39 -3.35 0.23 -4.18
C ASN A 39 -2.39 0.51 -3.02
N THR A 40 -1.08 0.51 -3.28
CA THR A 40 -0.05 0.88 -2.32
C THR A 40 -0.16 2.36 -1.94
N ALA A 41 -0.33 3.26 -2.92
CA ALA A 41 -0.56 4.68 -2.68
C ALA A 41 -1.85 4.96 -1.88
N ALA A 42 -2.92 4.19 -2.09
CA ALA A 42 -4.20 4.35 -1.38
C ALA A 42 -4.06 3.96 0.10
N ASN A 43 -3.42 2.81 0.35
CA ASN A 43 -3.18 2.32 1.71
C ASN A 43 -2.20 3.22 2.47
N ILE A 44 -1.20 3.79 1.79
CA ILE A 44 -0.22 4.72 2.37
C ILE A 44 -0.79 6.13 2.59
N PHE A 45 -1.74 6.57 1.75
CA PHE A 45 -2.35 7.90 1.89
C PHE A 45 -3.16 8.01 3.20
N ALA A 46 -3.86 6.95 3.61
CA ALA A 46 -4.44 6.86 4.96
C ALA A 46 -3.37 6.79 6.07
N GLY A 47 -2.18 6.27 5.70
CA GLY A 47 -0.95 6.00 6.47
C GLY A 47 -0.32 7.10 7.31
N GLY A 48 -0.60 8.38 7.05
CA GLY A 48 0.26 9.46 7.51
C GLY A 48 1.60 9.47 6.76
N SER A 49 1.54 9.51 5.42
CA SER A 49 2.69 9.48 4.52
C SER A 49 3.79 10.48 4.90
N ASN A 50 3.43 11.67 5.42
CA ASN A 50 4.38 12.68 5.88
C ASN A 50 5.22 12.18 7.07
N THR A 51 4.59 11.53 8.06
CA THR A 51 5.28 10.99 9.23
C THR A 51 6.24 9.85 8.83
N VAL A 52 5.81 8.98 7.92
CA VAL A 52 6.67 7.91 7.38
C VAL A 52 7.84 8.50 6.58
N GLN A 53 7.59 9.55 5.78
CA GLN A 53 8.64 10.25 5.05
C GLN A 53 9.64 10.94 5.98
N GLU A 54 9.19 11.55 7.07
CA GLU A 54 10.05 12.15 8.10
C GLU A 54 10.93 11.09 8.77
N GLU A 55 10.36 9.94 9.13
CA GLU A 55 11.11 8.80 9.66
C GLU A 55 12.16 8.29 8.66
N LEU A 56 11.78 8.11 7.39
CA LEU A 56 12.68 7.71 6.31
C LEU A 56 13.80 8.72 6.12
N ASP A 57 13.50 10.02 6.14
CA ASP A 57 14.52 11.06 5.94
C ASP A 57 15.51 11.10 7.11
N ALA A 58 15.03 10.88 8.35
CA ALA A 58 15.88 10.80 9.53
C ALA A 58 16.82 9.59 9.50
N VAL A 59 16.35 8.42 9.07
CA VAL A 59 17.14 7.17 9.04
C VAL A 59 18.07 7.10 7.83
N LEU A 60 17.59 7.54 6.66
CA LEU A 60 18.32 7.44 5.39
C LEU A 60 19.15 8.69 5.06
N GLY A 61 19.08 9.70 5.94
CA GLY A 61 19.83 10.94 5.85
C GLY A 61 19.52 11.77 4.60
N GLY A 62 18.37 11.57 3.96
CA GLY A 62 18.03 12.35 2.77
C GLY A 62 18.77 11.97 1.49
N VAL A 63 19.71 11.00 1.52
CA VAL A 63 20.63 10.74 0.39
C VAL A 63 20.48 9.37 -0.28
N ARG A 64 20.23 8.28 0.47
CA ARG A 64 20.20 6.91 -0.07
C ARG A 64 18.79 6.33 -0.21
N LEU A 65 18.69 5.21 -0.90
CA LEU A 65 17.49 4.37 -0.97
C LEU A 65 17.41 3.46 0.26
N PRO A 66 16.20 3.00 0.64
CA PRO A 66 16.03 2.03 1.71
C PRO A 66 16.57 0.66 1.31
N GLU A 67 17.11 -0.06 2.30
CA GLU A 67 17.53 -1.46 2.21
C GLU A 67 16.79 -2.28 3.30
N PHE A 68 16.82 -3.61 3.22
CA PHE A 68 16.09 -4.46 4.18
C PHE A 68 16.62 -4.32 5.61
N GLU A 69 17.91 -4.01 5.75
CA GLU A 69 18.61 -3.76 7.00
C GLU A 69 18.05 -2.55 7.75
N ASP A 70 17.43 -1.60 7.04
CA ASP A 70 16.83 -0.40 7.63
C ASP A 70 15.52 -0.71 8.36
N MET A 71 14.92 -1.88 8.16
CA MET A 71 13.60 -2.22 8.66
C MET A 71 13.49 -2.06 10.18
N ALA A 72 14.50 -2.47 10.93
CA ALA A 72 14.50 -2.33 12.39
C ALA A 72 14.53 -0.88 12.88
N ALA A 73 14.97 0.07 12.04
CA ALA A 73 15.05 1.50 12.35
C ALA A 73 13.82 2.29 11.88
N LEU A 74 12.83 1.64 11.24
CA LEU A 74 11.64 2.29 10.67
C LEU A 74 10.33 1.78 11.33
N PRO A 75 10.19 1.91 12.67
CA PRO A 75 9.06 1.35 13.40
C PRO A 75 7.71 1.97 13.02
N TYR A 76 7.64 3.27 12.70
CA TYR A 76 6.38 3.90 12.31
C TYR A 76 5.93 3.44 10.93
N MET A 77 6.84 3.27 9.98
CA MET A 77 6.53 2.66 8.69
C MET A 77 6.00 1.24 8.85
N ILE A 78 6.61 0.44 9.74
CA ILE A 78 6.12 -0.89 10.09
C ILE A 78 4.70 -0.83 10.65
N ALA A 79 4.47 0.09 11.58
CA ALA A 79 3.17 0.30 12.18
C ALA A 79 2.11 0.71 11.13
N ALA A 80 2.48 1.54 10.16
CA ALA A 80 1.58 2.02 9.12
C ALA A 80 1.12 0.90 8.18
N TYR A 81 2.03 0.06 7.67
CA TYR A 81 1.60 -1.04 6.80
C TYR A 81 0.87 -2.15 7.59
N LYS A 82 1.19 -2.35 8.88
CA LYS A 82 0.41 -3.23 9.76
C LYS A 82 -1.01 -2.72 9.96
N GLU A 83 -1.17 -1.42 10.17
CA GLU A 83 -2.50 -0.81 10.25
C GLU A 83 -3.26 -0.94 8.93
N ALA A 84 -2.60 -0.82 7.77
CA ALA A 84 -3.26 -1.07 6.49
C ALA A 84 -3.78 -2.50 6.37
N MET A 85 -2.95 -3.49 6.75
CA MET A 85 -3.35 -4.91 6.76
C MET A 85 -4.50 -5.20 7.73
N ARG A 86 -4.59 -4.49 8.86
CA ARG A 86 -5.69 -4.62 9.83
C ARG A 86 -6.96 -3.91 9.35
N TRP A 87 -6.81 -2.71 8.80
CA TRP A 87 -7.92 -1.82 8.49
C TRP A 87 -8.72 -2.31 7.28
N HIS A 88 -8.03 -2.70 6.21
CA HIS A 88 -8.64 -3.27 5.01
C HIS A 88 -7.80 -4.45 4.49
N PRO A 89 -7.99 -5.65 5.07
CA PRO A 89 -7.24 -6.84 4.66
C PRO A 89 -7.55 -7.25 3.22
N LEU A 90 -6.53 -7.79 2.53
CA LEU A 90 -6.63 -8.25 1.14
C LEU A 90 -7.71 -9.34 0.95
N LEU A 91 -7.90 -10.21 1.95
CA LEU A 91 -8.91 -11.27 1.98
C LEU A 91 -9.82 -11.08 3.21
N PRO A 92 -10.86 -10.23 3.16
CA PRO A 92 -11.66 -9.87 4.33
C PRO A 92 -12.37 -11.04 5.03
N LEU A 93 -12.70 -12.10 4.29
CA LEU A 93 -13.32 -13.33 4.79
C LEU A 93 -12.35 -14.52 4.85
N GLY A 94 -11.06 -14.28 4.57
CA GLY A 94 -10.06 -15.32 4.38
C GLY A 94 -10.38 -16.25 3.21
N VAL A 95 -9.75 -17.43 3.20
CA VAL A 95 -10.07 -18.51 2.26
C VAL A 95 -11.05 -19.44 2.94
N ALA A 96 -12.11 -19.85 2.24
CA ALA A 96 -13.09 -20.78 2.77
C ALA A 96 -12.46 -22.11 3.18
N HIS A 97 -12.79 -22.59 4.38
CA HIS A 97 -12.41 -23.91 4.88
C HIS A 97 -13.62 -24.86 4.88
N ALA A 98 -13.38 -26.16 4.74
CA ALA A 98 -14.41 -27.18 4.90
C ALA A 98 -14.06 -28.10 6.07
N THR A 99 -15.03 -28.41 6.93
CA THR A 99 -14.84 -29.39 8.02
C THR A 99 -14.70 -30.81 7.45
N THR A 100 -13.73 -31.58 7.98
CA THR A 100 -13.49 -32.96 7.53
C THR A 100 -14.32 -34.00 8.28
N GLN A 101 -14.91 -33.59 9.40
CA GLN A 101 -15.76 -34.38 10.29
C GLN A 101 -16.72 -33.45 11.03
N ASP A 102 -17.70 -34.03 11.70
CA ASP A 102 -18.57 -33.30 12.62
C ASP A 102 -17.75 -32.76 13.81
N ASP A 103 -18.11 -31.58 14.29
CA ASP A 103 -17.43 -30.91 15.40
C ASP A 103 -18.40 -30.09 16.26
N VAL A 104 -17.96 -29.66 17.44
CA VAL A 104 -18.70 -28.74 18.31
C VAL A 104 -17.78 -27.61 18.76
N ILE A 105 -18.06 -26.39 18.33
CA ILE A 105 -17.29 -25.19 18.72
C ILE A 105 -18.21 -24.28 19.54
N ASP A 106 -17.76 -23.90 20.74
CA ASP A 106 -18.52 -23.04 21.68
C ASP A 106 -19.98 -23.48 21.91
N GLY A 107 -20.21 -24.81 21.90
CA GLY A 107 -21.52 -25.43 22.07
C GLY A 107 -22.37 -25.53 20.79
N TYR A 108 -21.88 -25.04 19.65
CA TYR A 108 -22.56 -25.14 18.35
C TYR A 108 -22.08 -26.36 17.57
N PHE A 109 -23.03 -27.19 17.12
CA PHE A 109 -22.74 -28.31 16.23
C PHE A 109 -22.40 -27.83 14.82
N ILE A 110 -21.26 -28.28 14.30
CA ILE A 110 -20.77 -27.98 12.96
C ILE A 110 -20.67 -29.31 12.19
N PRO A 111 -21.53 -29.55 11.19
CA PRO A 111 -21.50 -30.81 10.46
C PRO A 111 -20.26 -30.93 9.58
N LYS A 112 -19.87 -32.16 9.26
CA LYS A 112 -18.89 -32.50 8.23
C LYS A 112 -19.28 -31.86 6.90
N GLY A 113 -18.31 -31.25 6.22
CA GLY A 113 -18.51 -30.57 4.94
C GLY A 113 -19.06 -29.14 5.08
N ALA A 114 -19.29 -28.64 6.30
CA ALA A 114 -19.64 -27.25 6.53
C ALA A 114 -18.53 -26.32 6.01
N ILE A 115 -18.93 -25.27 5.30
CA ILE A 115 -18.02 -24.23 4.82
C ILE A 115 -17.91 -23.13 5.87
N ILE A 116 -16.68 -22.87 6.32
CA ILE A 116 -16.36 -21.91 7.37
C ILE A 116 -15.53 -20.78 6.77
N PHE A 117 -15.97 -19.54 7.02
CA PHE A 117 -15.23 -18.32 6.72
C PHE A 117 -14.71 -17.72 8.01
N LEU A 118 -13.52 -17.12 7.96
CA LEU A 118 -12.92 -16.41 9.08
C LEU A 118 -13.06 -14.91 8.81
N ALA A 119 -13.83 -14.21 9.64
CA ALA A 119 -13.95 -12.75 9.51
C ALA A 119 -12.65 -12.08 9.98
N GLY A 120 -12.00 -11.33 9.09
CA GLY A 120 -10.67 -10.74 9.29
C GLY A 120 -10.63 -9.40 10.01
N PHE A 121 -11.73 -8.94 10.62
CA PHE A 121 -11.80 -7.58 11.14
C PHE A 121 -11.35 -7.50 12.61
N GLY A 122 -10.25 -6.80 12.86
CA GLY A 122 -9.84 -6.41 14.20
C GLY A 122 -10.80 -5.37 14.81
N PRO A 123 -10.69 -5.05 16.11
CA PRO A 123 -11.51 -4.02 16.75
C PRO A 123 -11.26 -2.63 16.11
N ASP A 124 -12.26 -1.75 16.15
CA ASP A 124 -12.19 -0.35 15.69
C ASP A 124 -11.85 -0.21 14.18
N ILE A 125 -12.80 -0.67 13.35
CA ILE A 125 -12.70 -0.66 11.88
C ILE A 125 -12.89 0.73 11.25
N GLY A 126 -13.35 1.73 12.01
CA GLY A 126 -13.73 3.04 11.47
C GLY A 126 -12.56 4.02 11.31
N LYS A 127 -11.42 3.76 11.96
CA LYS A 127 -10.27 4.67 11.97
C LYS A 127 -8.97 3.93 11.70
N PHE A 128 -8.28 4.40 10.67
CA PHE A 128 -6.88 4.10 10.42
C PHE A 128 -5.98 4.87 11.39
N ASP A 129 -5.19 4.15 12.19
CA ASP A 129 -4.28 4.72 13.18
C ASP A 129 -3.02 3.85 13.36
N PRO A 130 -1.89 4.19 12.71
CA PRO A 130 -0.62 3.46 12.88
C PRO A 130 -0.14 3.44 14.33
N GLY A 131 -0.50 4.44 15.14
CA GLY A 131 -0.13 4.52 16.55
C GLY A 131 -0.52 3.26 17.34
N ARG A 132 -1.58 2.54 16.90
CA ARG A 132 -1.97 1.26 17.49
C ARG A 132 -0.85 0.22 17.51
N PHE A 133 0.06 0.24 16.55
CA PHE A 133 1.16 -0.73 16.45
C PHE A 133 2.49 -0.18 16.95
N MET A 134 2.50 1.04 17.49
CA MET A 134 3.62 1.59 18.25
C MET A 134 3.56 1.16 19.74
N GLU A 135 2.40 0.71 20.21
CA GLU A 135 2.20 0.21 21.57
C GLU A 135 2.67 -1.25 21.73
N SER A 136 3.23 -1.58 22.89
CA SER A 136 3.63 -2.95 23.20
C SER A 136 2.41 -3.87 23.44
N GLY A 137 2.59 -5.17 23.18
CA GLY A 137 1.55 -6.18 23.43
C GLY A 137 0.43 -6.26 22.39
N ARG A 138 0.50 -5.46 21.33
CA ARG A 138 -0.45 -5.49 20.22
C ARG A 138 -0.16 -6.69 19.32
N ARG A 139 -1.21 -7.44 18.99
CA ARG A 139 -1.10 -8.62 18.12
C ARG A 139 -0.76 -8.17 16.70
N ASP A 140 0.31 -8.74 16.14
CA ASP A 140 0.75 -8.44 14.79
C ASP A 140 -0.29 -8.95 13.77
N PRO A 141 -0.89 -8.08 12.94
CA PRO A 141 -1.86 -8.51 11.92
C PRO A 141 -1.24 -9.46 10.90
N GLY A 142 0.07 -9.39 10.65
CA GLY A 142 0.80 -10.34 9.83
C GLY A 142 0.83 -11.76 10.42
N GLN A 143 0.65 -11.90 11.74
CA GLN A 143 0.58 -13.19 12.42
C GLN A 143 -0.84 -13.56 12.86
N THR A 144 -1.77 -12.61 12.84
CA THR A 144 -3.08 -12.73 13.47
C THR A 144 -4.23 -12.21 12.60
N GLY A 145 -4.17 -12.42 11.29
CA GLY A 145 -5.33 -12.18 10.44
C GLY A 145 -5.00 -12.05 8.97
N ALA A 146 -4.12 -11.10 8.63
CA ALA A 146 -3.84 -10.71 7.24
C ALA A 146 -3.35 -11.88 6.37
N PHE A 147 -2.63 -12.82 7.00
CA PHE A 147 -2.08 -14.02 6.36
C PHE A 147 -2.74 -15.33 6.84
N GLY A 148 -3.86 -15.26 7.56
CA GLY A 148 -4.53 -16.43 8.12
C GLY A 148 -3.75 -17.11 9.24
N TYR A 149 -4.11 -18.37 9.54
CA TYR A 149 -3.64 -19.09 10.73
C TYR A 149 -3.41 -20.58 10.50
N GLY A 150 -2.67 -21.21 11.42
CA GLY A 150 -2.55 -22.65 11.54
C GLY A 150 -1.94 -23.31 10.30
N ARG A 151 -2.42 -24.52 9.95
CA ARG A 151 -1.87 -25.34 8.85
C ARG A 151 -2.02 -24.71 7.46
N ARG A 152 -2.84 -23.67 7.31
CA ARG A 152 -3.12 -23.00 6.03
C ARG A 152 -2.75 -21.52 6.06
N VAL A 153 -1.90 -21.13 7.01
CA VAL A 153 -1.29 -19.80 7.03
C VAL A 153 -0.57 -19.54 5.69
N CYS A 154 -0.65 -18.31 5.20
CA CYS A 154 -0.05 -17.92 3.93
C CYS A 154 1.44 -18.30 3.92
N PRO A 155 1.89 -19.15 2.97
CA PRO A 155 3.30 -19.51 2.86
C PRO A 155 4.14 -18.32 2.36
N GLY A 156 3.53 -17.37 1.63
CA GLY A 156 4.20 -16.20 1.08
C GLY A 156 4.33 -15.01 2.02
N ARG A 157 3.89 -15.10 3.29
CA ARG A 157 3.82 -13.95 4.21
C ARG A 157 5.13 -13.19 4.37
N TYR A 158 6.26 -13.90 4.51
CA TYR A 158 7.57 -13.27 4.70
C TYR A 158 8.03 -12.51 3.46
N MET A 159 7.78 -13.09 2.27
CA MET A 159 8.06 -12.43 1.00
C MET A 159 7.16 -11.20 0.82
N ALA A 160 5.87 -11.33 1.14
CA ALA A 160 4.90 -10.24 1.04
C ALA A 160 5.25 -9.07 1.98
N GLU A 161 5.60 -9.34 3.23
CA GLU A 161 6.00 -8.30 4.19
C GLU A 161 7.28 -7.60 3.75
N ASN A 162 8.30 -8.33 3.30
CA ASN A 162 9.53 -7.74 2.78
C ASN A 162 9.27 -6.90 1.52
N SER A 163 8.44 -7.41 0.61
CA SER A 163 8.07 -6.68 -0.62
C SER A 163 7.30 -5.41 -0.30
N LEU A 164 6.37 -5.48 0.65
CA LEU A 164 5.60 -4.33 1.10
C LEU A 164 6.51 -3.29 1.75
N PHE A 165 7.40 -3.71 2.65
CA PHE A 165 8.41 -2.85 3.26
C PHE A 165 9.21 -2.10 2.21
N ILE A 166 9.88 -2.81 1.30
CA ILE A 166 10.82 -2.18 0.37
C ILE A 166 10.09 -1.31 -0.67
N ALA A 167 8.90 -1.74 -1.11
CA ALA A 167 8.09 -0.96 -2.06
C ALA A 167 7.58 0.32 -1.42
N VAL A 168 6.95 0.25 -0.24
CA VAL A 168 6.43 1.43 0.49
C VAL A 168 7.56 2.41 0.79
N ALA A 169 8.67 1.91 1.35
CA ALA A 169 9.83 2.73 1.69
C ALA A 169 10.39 3.42 0.44
N SER A 170 10.57 2.68 -0.66
CA SER A 170 11.15 3.23 -1.90
C SER A 170 10.23 4.25 -2.56
N ILE A 171 8.92 3.97 -2.58
CA ILE A 171 7.92 4.89 -3.12
C ILE A 171 7.92 6.19 -2.30
N LEU A 172 7.76 6.10 -0.99
CA LEU A 172 7.71 7.29 -0.12
C LEU A 172 9.04 8.03 -0.04
N ARG A 173 10.16 7.33 -0.26
CA ARG A 173 11.46 7.98 -0.32
C ARG A 173 11.59 8.90 -1.53
N ASN A 174 10.97 8.55 -2.65
CA ASN A 174 11.17 9.26 -3.91
C ASN A 174 9.98 10.12 -4.33
N PHE A 175 8.76 9.81 -3.89
CA PHE A 175 7.53 10.47 -4.32
C PHE A 175 6.73 11.07 -3.18
N ASP A 176 6.19 12.26 -3.42
CA ASP A 176 5.05 12.82 -2.71
C ASP A 176 3.77 12.31 -3.37
N ILE A 177 2.93 11.68 -2.55
CA ILE A 177 1.61 11.20 -2.94
C ILE A 177 0.59 12.06 -2.20
N LYS A 178 -0.23 12.80 -2.95
CA LYS A 178 -1.22 13.73 -2.39
C LYS A 178 -2.58 13.56 -3.08
N PRO A 179 -3.68 14.01 -2.46
CA PRO A 179 -4.99 13.98 -3.10
C PRO A 179 -4.98 14.71 -4.44
N ALA A 180 -5.89 14.33 -5.32
CA ALA A 180 -6.13 15.10 -6.54
C ALA A 180 -6.56 16.52 -6.18
N ARG A 181 -6.28 17.47 -7.08
CA ARG A 181 -6.73 18.85 -6.92
C ARG A 181 -8.04 19.04 -7.69
N ASP A 182 -9.00 19.70 -7.04
CA ASP A 182 -10.25 20.11 -7.69
C ASP A 182 -10.02 21.24 -8.71
N SER A 183 -11.09 21.67 -9.39
CA SER A 183 -11.05 22.79 -10.34
C SER A 183 -10.66 24.13 -9.71
N SER A 184 -10.73 24.24 -8.38
CA SER A 184 -10.34 25.41 -7.60
C SER A 184 -8.89 25.32 -7.09
N GLY A 185 -8.19 24.20 -7.37
CA GLY A 185 -6.83 23.95 -6.95
C GLY A 185 -6.68 23.42 -5.51
N ASN A 186 -7.77 23.10 -4.81
CA ASN A 186 -7.74 22.56 -3.46
C ASN A 186 -7.58 21.03 -3.48
N GLU A 187 -6.97 20.47 -2.44
CA GLU A 187 -6.89 19.02 -2.28
C GLU A 187 -8.28 18.44 -2.00
N ALA A 188 -8.72 17.54 -2.87
CA ALA A 188 -9.99 16.83 -2.75
C ALA A 188 -9.69 15.40 -2.32
N MET A 189 -10.22 14.99 -1.16
CA MET A 189 -10.06 13.61 -0.68
C MET A 189 -10.52 12.64 -1.77
N PRO A 190 -9.73 11.59 -2.06
CA PRO A 190 -10.10 10.65 -3.10
C PRO A 190 -11.41 9.95 -2.72
N GLU A 191 -12.39 10.00 -3.61
CA GLU A 191 -13.57 9.16 -3.53
C GLU A 191 -13.23 7.78 -4.10
N TYR A 192 -13.43 6.74 -3.29
CA TYR A 192 -13.23 5.36 -3.69
C TYR A 192 -14.20 4.46 -2.93
N ASP A 193 -14.58 3.36 -3.56
CA ASP A 193 -15.24 2.23 -2.94
C ASP A 193 -14.25 1.05 -2.83
N TRP A 194 -14.69 -0.04 -2.22
CA TRP A 194 -13.94 -1.30 -2.18
C TRP A 194 -14.52 -2.30 -3.18
N THR A 195 -13.64 -2.98 -3.91
CA THR A 195 -14.06 -4.02 -4.85
C THR A 195 -14.73 -5.19 -4.12
N SER A 196 -15.83 -5.69 -4.67
CA SER A 196 -16.42 -6.96 -4.22
C SER A 196 -15.70 -8.14 -4.88
N GLY A 197 -15.18 -9.08 -4.09
CA GLY A 197 -14.51 -10.26 -4.60
C GLY A 197 -13.81 -11.07 -3.51
N ILE A 198 -13.06 -12.09 -3.92
CA ILE A 198 -12.15 -12.80 -3.00
C ILE A 198 -11.07 -11.84 -2.52
N PHE A 199 -10.49 -11.07 -3.45
CA PHE A 199 -9.56 -9.99 -3.15
C PHE A 199 -10.30 -8.65 -2.99
N SER A 200 -9.89 -7.86 -2.01
CA SER A 200 -10.39 -6.52 -1.75
C SER A 200 -9.30 -5.49 -2.01
N SER A 201 -9.59 -4.53 -2.89
CA SER A 201 -8.75 -3.37 -3.17
C SER A 201 -9.62 -2.12 -3.35
N PRO A 202 -9.07 -0.91 -3.18
CA PRO A 202 -9.81 0.30 -3.53
C PRO A 202 -10.12 0.29 -5.03
N THR A 203 -11.30 0.82 -5.40
CA THR A 203 -11.61 1.13 -6.79
C THR A 203 -10.69 2.22 -7.31
N HIS A 204 -10.68 2.44 -8.63
CA HIS A 204 -9.90 3.54 -9.22
C HIS A 204 -10.21 4.87 -8.51
N TYR A 205 -9.15 5.58 -8.15
CA TYR A 205 -9.21 6.88 -7.50
C TYR A 205 -8.10 7.79 -8.05
N GLN A 206 -8.28 9.09 -7.89
CA GLN A 206 -7.33 10.08 -8.40
C GLN A 206 -6.37 10.55 -7.31
N CYS A 207 -5.08 10.64 -7.63
CA CYS A 207 -4.07 11.24 -6.77
C CYS A 207 -3.00 11.93 -7.60
N THR A 208 -2.25 12.83 -6.98
CA THR A 208 -1.03 13.40 -7.55
C THR A 208 0.18 12.67 -7.00
N ILE A 209 1.06 12.23 -7.89
CA ILE A 209 2.33 11.60 -7.57
C ILE A 209 3.42 12.45 -8.21
N LYS A 210 4.35 12.96 -7.40
CA LYS A 210 5.46 13.83 -7.88
C LYS A 210 6.76 13.47 -7.17
N PRO A 211 7.92 13.55 -7.84
CA PRO A 211 9.20 13.43 -7.15
C PRO A 211 9.30 14.43 -5.98
N ARG A 212 9.84 14.00 -4.85
CA ARG A 212 9.97 14.84 -3.63
C ARG A 212 10.99 15.95 -3.80
N SER A 213 11.99 15.74 -4.64
CA SER A 213 13.08 16.69 -4.88
C SER A 213 13.71 16.46 -6.25
N LYS A 214 14.49 17.44 -6.73
CA LYS A 214 15.31 17.28 -7.94
C LYS A 214 16.24 16.07 -7.86
N ALA A 215 16.85 15.84 -6.70
CA ALA A 215 17.72 14.68 -6.50
C ALA A 215 16.95 13.35 -6.60
N ALA A 216 15.69 13.30 -6.12
CA ALA A 216 14.84 12.14 -6.29
C ALA A 216 14.47 11.95 -7.77
N GLU A 217 14.12 13.03 -8.47
CA GLU A 217 13.83 13.02 -9.90
C GLU A 217 15.02 12.52 -10.73
N GLU A 218 16.21 13.07 -10.51
CA GLU A 218 17.46 12.65 -11.16
C GLU A 218 17.77 11.18 -10.87
N ARG A 219 17.60 10.72 -9.62
CA ARG A 219 17.80 9.32 -9.25
C ARG A 219 16.86 8.41 -10.03
N ILE A 220 15.56 8.72 -10.06
CA ILE A 220 14.55 7.94 -10.80
C ILE A 220 14.91 7.86 -12.28
N LEU A 221 15.29 8.99 -12.89
CA LEU A 221 15.62 9.06 -14.33
C LEU A 221 16.94 8.38 -14.69
N SER A 222 17.84 8.20 -13.72
CA SER A 222 19.15 7.57 -13.92
C SER A 222 19.11 6.03 -14.00
N ILE A 223 17.99 5.41 -13.62
CA ILE A 223 17.81 3.96 -13.65
C ILE A 223 17.64 3.54 -15.13
N PRO A 224 18.54 2.71 -15.70
CA PRO A 224 18.37 2.21 -17.05
C PRO A 224 17.03 1.49 -17.18
N ALA A 225 16.31 1.71 -18.26
CA ALA A 225 15.13 0.88 -18.55
C ALA A 225 15.61 -0.57 -18.70
N GLU A 226 15.19 -1.45 -17.79
CA GLU A 226 15.36 -2.88 -17.97
C GLU A 226 14.64 -3.28 -19.27
N GLY A 227 15.41 -3.84 -20.20
CA GLY A 227 14.96 -4.28 -21.52
C GLY A 227 14.40 -5.69 -21.51
#